data_AF-A0A8S3EB35-F1
#
_entry.id   AF-A0A8S3EB35-F1
#
_cell.length_a   1.000
_cell.length_b   1.000
_cell.length_c   1.000
_cell.angle_alpha   90.00
_cell.angle_beta   90.00
_cell.angle_gamma   90.00
#
_symmetry.space_group_name_H-M   'P 1'
#
loop_
_entity.id
_entity.type
_entity.pdbx_description
1 polymer ?
#
loop_
_entity_poly.entity_id
_entity_poly.type
_entity_poly.pdbx_seq_one_letter_code
_entity_poly.pdbx_strand_id
1 'polypeptide(L)'
;MDVKCCFSSQPIKEEFRATWIATVSNIDWPSTRTATPTQQQSELLNILNTLQKLTMNAVVFQSIYLTGIHGKPPSPLWNPLEFITAEAHKRNIAVHAWINPYRARMYGSTYELASNHKAKRFPKYAYTYNKYMWMDPGSVEVQEFIVNVTEDIARRYDVDGIHMNDYFYPYNDDTEFPDGTTYAEYQQQDGKLNKADWRRSSVNTLIQTIYTRIHGIKPKV
;
A
#
# COMPACT_ATOMS: atom_id res chain seq x y z
N MET A 1 -18.89 -31.55 -21.70
CA MET A 1 -17.61 -31.00 -21.23
C MET A 1 -17.89 -30.39 -19.87
N ASP A 2 -17.57 -31.13 -18.81
CA ASP A 2 -17.81 -30.70 -17.44
C ASP A 2 -16.76 -29.67 -17.03
N VAL A 3 -17.20 -28.44 -16.83
CA VAL A 3 -16.39 -27.40 -16.20
C VAL A 3 -16.30 -27.76 -14.72
N LYS A 4 -15.24 -28.49 -14.35
CA LYS A 4 -14.86 -28.65 -12.94
C LYS A 4 -14.51 -27.28 -12.39
N CYS A 5 -15.40 -26.73 -11.58
CA CYS A 5 -15.16 -25.52 -10.81
C CYS A 5 -14.07 -25.83 -9.77
N CYS A 6 -12.83 -25.43 -10.03
CA CYS A 6 -11.71 -25.57 -9.10
C CYS A 6 -11.74 -24.46 -8.04
N PHE A 7 -12.80 -24.38 -7.23
CA PHE A 7 -12.63 -23.78 -5.91
C PHE A 7 -11.93 -24.83 -5.05
N SER A 8 -10.63 -24.63 -4.86
CA SER A 8 -9.87 -25.31 -3.81
C SER A 8 -10.64 -25.15 -2.50
N SER A 9 -11.27 -26.21 -2.02
CA SER A 9 -11.91 -26.30 -0.71
C SER A 9 -10.85 -26.39 0.39
N GLN A 10 -9.88 -25.48 0.39
CA GLN A 10 -9.08 -25.29 1.59
C GLN A 10 -10.08 -24.84 2.67
N PRO A 11 -10.30 -25.64 3.73
CA PRO A 11 -11.13 -25.18 4.82
C PRO A 11 -10.56 -23.85 5.29
N ILE A 12 -11.43 -22.84 5.42
CA ILE A 12 -11.08 -21.59 6.10
C ILE A 12 -10.58 -22.04 7.48
N LYS A 13 -9.25 -22.02 7.68
CA LYS A 13 -8.64 -22.53 8.92
C LYS A 13 -9.25 -21.84 10.12
N GLU A 14 -9.45 -20.53 9.99
CA GLU A 14 -10.09 -19.64 10.96
C GLU A 14 -10.76 -18.48 10.22
N GLU A 15 -11.88 -17.96 10.75
CA GLU A 15 -12.53 -16.75 10.24
C GLU A 15 -11.57 -15.55 10.32
N PHE A 16 -11.40 -14.80 9.22
CA PHE A 16 -10.58 -13.59 9.20
C PHE A 16 -11.29 -12.44 9.90
N ARG A 17 -10.75 -12.01 11.05
CA ARG A 17 -11.32 -10.97 11.93
C ARG A 17 -10.27 -9.89 12.11
N ALA A 18 -10.33 -8.90 11.22
CA ALA A 18 -9.30 -7.88 11.10
C ALA A 18 -9.81 -6.47 11.41
N THR A 19 -8.87 -5.58 11.75
CA THR A 19 -9.11 -4.14 11.85
C THR A 19 -8.07 -3.39 11.03
N TRP A 20 -8.51 -2.39 10.27
CA TRP A 20 -7.60 -1.45 9.61
C TRP A 20 -7.06 -0.45 10.63
N ILE A 21 -5.77 -0.13 10.51
CA ILE A 21 -5.11 0.93 11.28
C ILE A 21 -4.52 1.91 10.27
N ALA A 22 -5.24 3.02 10.03
CA ALA A 22 -4.85 4.07 9.10
C ALA A 22 -3.92 5.11 9.76
N THR A 23 -2.83 5.42 9.05
CA THR A 23 -1.86 6.46 9.41
C THR A 23 -2.10 7.76 8.68
N VAL A 24 -2.78 7.72 7.53
CA VAL A 24 -3.16 8.91 6.78
C VAL A 24 -4.00 9.82 7.66
N SER A 25 -3.60 11.08 7.74
CA SER A 25 -4.27 12.09 8.58
C SER A 25 -4.43 11.71 10.05
N ASN A 26 -3.67 10.73 10.56
CA ASN A 26 -3.76 10.30 11.96
C ASN A 26 -5.16 9.80 12.36
N ILE A 27 -5.90 9.17 11.41
CA ILE A 27 -7.29 8.73 11.64
C ILE A 27 -7.37 7.72 12.79
N ASP A 28 -6.52 6.68 12.76
CA ASP A 28 -6.50 5.66 13.81
C ASP A 28 -5.23 5.76 14.66
N TRP A 29 -4.07 5.91 14.00
CA TRP A 29 -2.78 5.95 14.69
C TRP A 29 -1.70 6.67 13.87
N PRO A 30 -0.75 7.39 14.49
CA PRO A 30 -0.76 7.77 15.90
C PRO A 30 -1.80 8.86 16.15
N SER A 31 -2.21 9.03 17.41
CA SER A 31 -3.24 10.01 17.80
C SER A 31 -2.94 11.45 17.38
N THR A 32 -1.65 11.78 17.20
CA THR A 32 -1.18 13.08 16.72
C THR A 32 0.16 12.95 16.00
N ARG A 33 0.43 13.89 15.07
CA ARG A 33 1.69 13.98 14.31
C ARG A 33 2.91 14.27 15.20
N THR A 34 2.68 14.80 16.40
CA THR A 34 3.73 15.16 17.35
C THR A 34 3.95 14.10 18.44
N ALA A 35 3.26 12.95 18.35
CA ALA A 35 3.45 11.86 19.31
C ALA A 35 4.90 11.38 19.29
N THR A 36 5.50 11.26 20.47
CA THR A 36 6.84 10.70 20.65
C THR A 36 6.84 9.20 20.33
N PRO A 37 7.99 8.60 19.97
CA PRO A 37 8.08 7.16 19.76
C PRO A 37 7.50 6.31 20.90
N THR A 38 7.69 6.72 22.15
CA THR A 38 7.11 6.04 23.33
C THR A 38 5.58 6.13 23.36
N GLN A 39 5.00 7.29 23.06
CA GLN A 39 3.55 7.44 22.95
C GLN A 39 3.00 6.58 21.81
N GLN A 40 3.65 6.64 20.65
CA GLN A 40 3.32 5.85 19.46
C GLN A 40 3.31 4.34 19.76
N GLN A 41 4.33 3.83 20.46
CA GLN A 41 4.41 2.43 20.91
C GLN A 41 3.30 2.08 21.91
N SER A 42 3.07 2.94 22.91
CA SER A 42 2.01 2.72 23.91
C SER A 42 0.62 2.66 23.27
N GLU A 43 0.35 3.49 22.27
CA GLU A 43 -0.91 3.49 21.52
C GLU A 43 -1.09 2.19 20.73
N LEU A 44 -0.06 1.72 20.02
CA LEU A 44 -0.10 0.43 19.32
C LEU A 44 -0.33 -0.73 20.28
N LEU A 45 0.33 -0.74 21.44
CA LEU A 45 0.11 -1.76 22.47
C LEU A 45 -1.35 -1.76 22.97
N ASN A 46 -1.93 -0.58 23.19
CA ASN A 46 -3.33 -0.46 23.60
C ASN A 46 -4.29 -0.97 22.53
N ILE A 47 -4.04 -0.68 21.26
CA ILE A 47 -4.80 -1.22 20.13
C ILE A 47 -4.70 -2.75 20.13
N LEU A 48 -3.49 -3.32 20.13
CA LEU A 48 -3.28 -4.77 20.08
C LEU A 48 -3.88 -5.50 21.29
N ASN A 49 -3.77 -4.94 22.49
CA ASN A 49 -4.42 -5.49 23.70
C ASN A 49 -5.95 -5.49 23.58
N THR A 50 -6.52 -4.47 22.94
CA THR A 50 -7.96 -4.39 22.70
C THR A 50 -8.39 -5.44 21.66
N LEU A 51 -7.66 -5.55 20.56
CA LEU A 51 -7.91 -6.55 19.52
C LEU A 51 -7.84 -7.98 20.07
N GLN A 52 -6.88 -8.27 20.95
CA GLN A 52 -6.78 -9.56 21.63
C GLN A 52 -8.02 -9.84 22.51
N LYS A 53 -8.50 -8.86 23.29
CA LYS A 53 -9.73 -8.99 24.10
C LYS A 53 -10.98 -9.22 23.24
N LEU A 54 -11.02 -8.60 22.06
CA LEU A 54 -12.09 -8.79 21.08
C LEU A 54 -11.92 -10.06 20.24
N THR A 55 -10.87 -10.84 20.49
CA THR A 55 -10.52 -12.05 19.74
C THR A 55 -10.29 -11.82 18.24
N MET A 56 -9.87 -10.61 17.85
CA MET A 56 -9.43 -10.34 16.48
C MET A 56 -8.12 -11.08 16.20
N ASN A 57 -7.90 -11.53 14.96
CA ASN A 57 -6.73 -12.33 14.58
C ASN A 57 -5.85 -11.67 13.50
N ALA A 58 -6.21 -10.47 13.03
CA ALA A 58 -5.37 -9.73 12.10
C ALA A 58 -5.48 -8.20 12.25
N VAL A 59 -4.45 -7.50 11.79
CA VAL A 59 -4.46 -6.06 11.55
C VAL A 59 -4.00 -5.75 10.14
N VAL A 60 -4.66 -4.77 9.52
CA VAL A 60 -4.24 -4.21 8.24
C VAL A 60 -3.64 -2.84 8.51
N PHE A 61 -2.32 -2.79 8.64
CA PHE A 61 -1.59 -1.64 9.14
C PHE A 61 -1.03 -0.79 7.99
N GLN A 62 -1.43 0.48 7.90
CA GLN A 62 -0.94 1.39 6.88
C GLN A 62 0.55 1.68 7.10
N SER A 63 1.40 0.96 6.38
CA SER A 63 2.82 1.31 6.32
C SER A 63 2.93 2.65 5.59
N ILE A 64 3.80 3.55 6.05
CA ILE A 64 4.03 4.93 5.56
C ILE A 64 3.30 5.97 6.42
N TYR A 65 4.01 7.08 6.72
CA TYR A 65 3.61 8.23 7.55
C TYR A 65 3.80 8.09 9.08
N LEU A 66 5.00 8.44 9.56
CA LEU A 66 5.28 8.52 10.99
C LEU A 66 5.53 9.95 11.49
N THR A 67 6.22 10.76 10.68
CA THR A 67 6.70 12.08 11.10
C THR A 67 5.93 13.24 10.46
N GLY A 68 4.96 12.94 9.59
CA GLY A 68 4.27 13.95 8.77
C GLY A 68 5.16 14.65 7.73
N ILE A 69 6.46 14.33 7.68
CA ILE A 69 7.46 14.90 6.77
C ILE A 69 8.08 13.75 5.95
N HIS A 70 7.96 13.84 4.63
CA HIS A 70 8.57 12.86 3.74
C HIS A 70 10.10 12.84 3.89
N GLY A 71 10.70 11.64 3.91
CA GLY A 71 12.15 11.48 3.94
C GLY A 71 12.83 11.81 5.28
N LYS A 72 12.09 12.20 6.31
CA LYS A 72 12.63 12.41 7.67
C LYS A 72 12.31 11.22 8.58
N PRO A 73 13.32 10.45 9.03
CA PRO A 73 13.10 9.38 10.00
C PRO A 73 12.63 9.96 11.35
N PRO A 74 11.92 9.19 12.18
CA PRO A 74 11.59 9.63 13.53
C PRO A 74 12.87 9.84 14.37
N SER A 75 12.77 10.72 15.37
CA SER A 75 13.84 10.97 16.34
C SER A 75 13.27 10.90 17.76
N PRO A 76 13.74 9.97 18.62
CA PRO A 76 14.72 8.92 18.34
C PRO A 76 14.27 7.96 17.22
N LEU A 77 15.23 7.34 16.55
CA LEU A 77 14.96 6.40 15.46
C LEU A 77 14.18 5.20 16.01
N TRP A 78 13.07 4.88 15.36
CA TRP A 78 12.28 3.70 15.68
C TRP A 78 11.51 3.23 14.45
N ASN A 79 11.12 1.95 14.45
CA ASN A 79 10.46 1.29 13.32
C ASN A 79 9.09 0.70 13.72
N PRO A 80 7.98 1.37 13.41
CA PRO A 80 6.65 0.92 13.76
C PRO A 80 6.21 -0.36 13.10
N LEU A 81 6.61 -0.61 11.84
CA LEU A 81 6.21 -1.85 11.18
C LEU A 81 6.88 -3.04 11.87
N GLU A 82 8.16 -2.92 12.21
CA GLU A 82 8.87 -3.92 13.01
C GLU A 82 8.25 -4.10 14.40
N PHE A 83 7.94 -2.99 15.08
CA PHE A 83 7.34 -3.00 16.41
C PHE A 83 5.95 -3.66 16.41
N ILE A 84 5.05 -3.24 15.53
CA ILE A 84 3.68 -3.77 15.49
C ILE A 84 3.68 -5.25 15.12
N THR A 85 4.52 -5.67 14.16
CA THR A 85 4.69 -7.09 13.81
C THR A 85 5.12 -7.89 15.04
N ALA A 86 6.20 -7.48 15.72
CA ALA A 86 6.70 -8.20 16.89
C ALA A 86 5.67 -8.27 18.04
N GLU A 87 4.93 -7.19 18.31
CA GLU A 87 3.93 -7.15 19.37
C GLU A 87 2.62 -7.86 19.03
N ALA A 88 2.19 -7.81 17.76
CA ALA A 88 0.99 -8.50 17.30
C ALA A 88 1.19 -10.02 17.32
N HIS A 89 2.37 -10.50 16.89
CA HIS A 89 2.70 -11.92 16.89
C HIS A 89 2.72 -12.54 18.28
N LYS A 90 3.15 -11.81 19.32
CA LYS A 90 3.05 -12.25 20.74
C LYS A 90 1.60 -12.53 21.18
N ARG A 91 0.62 -12.00 20.44
CA ARG A 91 -0.82 -12.10 20.70
C ARG A 91 -1.54 -12.98 19.67
N ASN A 92 -0.81 -13.66 18.78
CA ASN A 92 -1.35 -14.41 17.64
C ASN A 92 -2.21 -13.55 16.71
N ILE A 93 -1.82 -12.29 16.50
CA ILE A 93 -2.46 -11.38 15.55
C ILE A 93 -1.55 -11.23 14.33
N ALA A 94 -2.05 -11.60 13.16
CA ALA A 94 -1.38 -11.43 11.88
C ALA A 94 -1.27 -9.94 11.50
N VAL A 95 -0.19 -9.53 10.85
CA VAL A 95 0.02 -8.17 10.36
C VAL A 95 0.09 -8.16 8.84
N HIS A 96 -0.89 -7.51 8.22
CA HIS A 96 -0.87 -7.21 6.80
C HIS A 96 -0.37 -5.78 6.60
N ALA A 97 0.75 -5.60 5.89
CA ALA A 97 1.23 -4.27 5.54
C ALA A 97 0.36 -3.67 4.42
N TRP A 98 -0.33 -2.58 4.74
CA TRP A 98 -1.17 -1.86 3.80
C TRP A 98 -0.37 -0.79 3.04
N ILE A 99 -0.51 -0.83 1.71
CA ILE A 99 0.12 0.08 0.75
C ILE A 99 -0.96 0.79 -0.07
N ASN A 100 -0.80 2.10 -0.25
CA ASN A 100 -1.49 2.87 -1.30
C ASN A 100 -0.54 2.98 -2.50
N PRO A 101 -0.86 2.40 -3.66
CA PRO A 101 0.11 2.25 -4.74
C PRO A 101 0.43 3.57 -5.47
N TYR A 102 -0.58 4.42 -5.74
CA TYR A 102 -0.42 5.51 -6.71
C TYR A 102 -0.59 6.92 -6.15
N ARG A 103 -1.10 7.10 -4.92
CA ARG A 103 -1.25 8.45 -4.35
C ARG A 103 0.10 9.00 -3.90
N ALA A 104 0.61 10.00 -4.63
CA ALA A 104 1.86 10.68 -4.32
C ALA A 104 1.70 11.82 -3.30
N ARG A 105 0.57 12.53 -3.29
CA ARG A 105 0.33 13.65 -2.35
C ARG A 105 -1.15 13.84 -2.05
N MET A 106 -1.47 14.05 -0.77
CA MET A 106 -2.81 14.40 -0.30
C MET A 106 -3.18 15.85 -0.65
N TYR A 107 -4.46 16.12 -0.89
CA TYR A 107 -4.98 17.49 -0.99
C TYR A 107 -4.67 18.30 0.27
N GLY A 108 -4.35 19.58 0.11
CA GLY A 108 -4.08 20.49 1.23
C GLY A 108 -2.77 20.19 1.97
N SER A 109 -1.92 19.29 1.46
CA SER A 109 -0.59 19.06 2.01
C SER A 109 0.27 20.31 1.84
N THR A 110 0.72 20.89 2.94
CA THR A 110 1.62 22.05 2.98
C THR A 110 3.10 21.67 2.95
N TYR A 111 3.40 20.37 3.00
CA TYR A 111 4.78 19.87 2.96
C TYR A 111 5.29 19.78 1.52
N GLU A 112 6.56 20.14 1.36
CA GLU A 112 7.32 19.86 0.14
C GLU A 112 7.62 18.37 0.04
N LEU A 113 7.53 17.82 -1.17
CA LEU A 113 7.99 16.45 -1.42
C LEU A 113 9.50 16.38 -1.20
N ALA A 114 9.98 15.35 -0.51
CA ALA A 114 11.41 15.11 -0.32
C ALA A 114 12.14 15.08 -1.69
N SER A 115 13.40 15.50 -1.73
CA SER A 115 14.18 15.54 -2.99
C SER A 115 14.28 14.17 -3.67
N ASN A 116 14.27 13.09 -2.90
CA ASN A 116 14.28 11.71 -3.37
C ASN A 116 12.87 11.12 -3.61
N HIS A 117 11.79 11.90 -3.49
CA HIS A 117 10.43 11.44 -3.71
C HIS A 117 10.22 11.01 -5.17
N LYS A 118 9.43 9.95 -5.40
CA LYS A 118 9.30 9.34 -6.73
C LYS A 118 8.59 10.24 -7.73
N ALA A 119 7.64 11.06 -7.30
CA ALA A 119 7.06 12.10 -8.15
C ALA A 119 8.09 13.15 -8.62
N LYS A 120 9.18 13.40 -7.87
CA LYS A 120 10.31 14.25 -8.31
C LYS A 120 11.28 13.50 -9.22
N ARG A 121 11.48 12.20 -9.01
CA ARG A 121 12.34 11.34 -9.85
C ARG A 121 11.71 10.99 -11.19
N PHE A 122 10.38 10.86 -11.23
CA PHE A 122 9.60 10.50 -12.41
C PHE A 122 8.51 11.56 -12.67
N PRO A 123 8.89 12.82 -12.93
CA PRO A 123 7.92 13.92 -13.04
C PRO A 123 6.96 13.74 -14.23
N LYS A 124 7.38 13.05 -15.30
CA LYS A 124 6.51 12.72 -16.45
C LYS A 124 5.33 11.80 -16.12
N TYR A 125 5.42 11.06 -15.02
CA TYR A 125 4.39 10.13 -14.54
C TYR A 125 3.70 10.63 -13.27
N ALA A 126 3.88 11.90 -12.90
CA ALA A 126 3.29 12.49 -11.71
C ALA A 126 2.30 13.58 -12.14
N TYR A 127 1.01 13.33 -11.89
CA TYR A 127 -0.06 14.19 -12.34
C TYR A 127 -0.77 14.83 -11.17
N THR A 128 -0.98 16.13 -11.25
CA THR A 128 -2.02 16.78 -10.43
C THR A 128 -3.34 16.43 -11.08
N TYR A 129 -4.11 15.55 -10.45
CA TYR A 129 -5.45 15.19 -10.87
C TYR A 129 -6.39 15.53 -9.73
N ASN A 130 -7.33 16.42 -10.04
CA ASN A 130 -8.22 17.10 -9.12
C ASN A 130 -7.42 17.88 -8.06
N LYS A 131 -7.44 17.35 -6.85
CA LYS A 131 -6.87 17.95 -5.65
C LYS A 131 -5.65 17.18 -5.13
N TYR A 132 -5.31 16.07 -5.77
CA TYR A 132 -4.27 15.13 -5.34
C TYR A 132 -3.15 15.07 -6.37
N MET A 133 -2.00 14.55 -5.95
CA MET A 133 -0.97 14.11 -6.89
C MET A 133 -1.03 12.59 -6.99
N TRP A 134 -1.12 12.10 -8.22
CA TRP A 134 -1.17 10.69 -8.57
C TRP A 134 0.03 10.31 -9.42
N MET A 135 0.59 9.13 -9.18
CA MET A 135 1.52 8.49 -10.10
C MET A 135 0.72 7.74 -11.17
N ASP A 136 1.22 7.72 -12.40
CA ASP A 136 0.58 7.03 -13.53
C ASP A 136 0.57 5.50 -13.34
N PRO A 137 -0.60 4.86 -13.20
CA PRO A 137 -0.68 3.40 -13.07
C PRO A 137 -0.22 2.64 -14.32
N GLY A 138 -0.22 3.27 -15.50
CA GLY A 138 0.21 2.70 -16.77
C GLY A 138 1.73 2.73 -16.99
N SER A 139 2.48 3.45 -16.16
CA SER A 139 3.95 3.53 -16.28
C SER A 139 4.62 2.28 -15.72
N VAL A 140 5.48 1.66 -16.54
CA VAL A 140 6.31 0.52 -16.12
C VAL A 140 7.24 0.92 -14.96
N GLU A 141 7.82 2.11 -15.01
CA GLU A 141 8.73 2.60 -13.95
C GLU A 141 8.02 2.84 -12.62
N VAL A 142 6.76 3.30 -12.67
CA VAL A 142 5.92 3.45 -11.46
C VAL A 142 5.55 2.08 -10.91
N GLN A 143 5.09 1.15 -11.75
CA GLN A 143 4.75 -0.21 -11.33
C GLN A 143 5.96 -0.93 -10.71
N GLU A 144 7.11 -0.90 -11.37
CA GLU A 144 8.35 -1.52 -10.89
C GLU A 144 8.80 -0.91 -9.56
N PHE A 145 8.62 0.40 -9.35
CA PHE A 145 8.89 1.00 -8.04
C PHE A 145 7.98 0.42 -6.94
N ILE A 146 6.68 0.30 -7.20
CA ILE A 146 5.71 -0.23 -6.22
C ILE A 146 6.02 -1.71 -5.91
N VAL A 147 6.34 -2.51 -6.94
CA VAL A 147 6.78 -3.90 -6.78
C VAL A 147 8.02 -3.97 -5.88
N ASN A 148 9.04 -3.15 -6.16
CA ASN A 148 10.29 -3.15 -5.38
C ASN A 148 10.07 -2.74 -3.91
N VAL A 149 9.22 -1.74 -3.65
CA VAL A 149 8.86 -1.37 -2.25
C VAL A 149 8.15 -2.53 -1.56
N THR A 150 7.24 -3.19 -2.26
CA THR A 150 6.46 -4.29 -1.71
C THR A 150 7.35 -5.50 -1.40
N GLU A 151 8.27 -5.85 -2.29
CA GLU A 151 9.29 -6.87 -2.03
C GLU A 151 10.18 -6.53 -0.85
N ASP A 152 10.64 -5.28 -0.80
CA ASP A 152 11.51 -4.82 0.26
C ASP A 152 10.83 -4.88 1.64
N ILE A 153 9.51 -4.61 1.69
CA ILE A 153 8.71 -4.88 2.89
C ILE A 153 8.68 -6.38 3.20
N ALA A 154 8.33 -7.23 2.23
CA ALA A 154 8.23 -8.68 2.44
C ALA A 154 9.57 -9.31 2.86
N ARG A 155 10.71 -8.79 2.38
CA ARG A 155 12.05 -9.28 2.74
C ARG A 155 12.49 -8.85 4.13
N ARG A 156 12.20 -7.62 4.53
CA ARG A 156 12.75 -7.02 5.76
C ARG A 156 11.88 -7.22 6.99
N TYR A 157 10.57 -7.42 6.81
CA TYR A 157 9.61 -7.50 7.91
C TYR A 157 8.89 -8.84 7.93
N ASP A 158 8.59 -9.33 9.13
CA ASP A 158 7.83 -10.56 9.31
C ASP A 158 6.32 -10.35 9.17
N VAL A 159 5.90 -9.72 8.06
CA VAL A 159 4.49 -9.51 7.76
C VAL A 159 3.84 -10.80 7.27
N ASP A 160 2.56 -10.97 7.61
CA ASP A 160 1.73 -12.10 7.24
C ASP A 160 0.96 -11.89 5.93
N GLY A 161 0.93 -10.65 5.43
CA GLY A 161 0.31 -10.30 4.17
C GLY A 161 0.71 -8.92 3.67
N ILE A 162 0.49 -8.69 2.38
CA ILE A 162 0.45 -7.35 1.79
C ILE A 162 -0.99 -7.02 1.44
N HIS A 163 -1.45 -5.84 1.81
CA HIS A 163 -2.80 -5.37 1.52
C HIS A 163 -2.75 -4.11 0.66
N MET A 164 -3.54 -4.06 -0.39
CA MET A 164 -3.79 -2.84 -1.15
C MET A 164 -5.23 -2.44 -0.94
N ASN A 165 -5.44 -1.15 -0.66
CA ASN A 165 -6.81 -0.65 -0.60
C ASN A 165 -7.32 -0.27 -2.01
N ASP A 166 -8.43 0.43 -2.04
CA ASP A 166 -9.29 0.70 -3.20
C ASP A 166 -8.79 1.81 -4.15
N TYR A 167 -7.63 2.44 -3.90
CA TYR A 167 -7.12 3.53 -4.74
C TYR A 167 -6.20 3.04 -5.86
N PHE A 168 -6.78 2.73 -7.03
CA PHE A 168 -6.05 2.45 -8.27
C PHE A 168 -5.97 3.69 -9.16
N TYR A 169 -6.67 3.72 -10.29
CA TYR A 169 -6.96 4.98 -10.98
C TYR A 169 -7.91 5.83 -10.12
N PRO A 170 -7.77 7.17 -10.09
CA PRO A 170 -8.73 8.02 -9.42
C PRO A 170 -10.11 7.87 -10.07
N TYR A 171 -11.16 7.94 -9.25
CA TYR A 171 -12.53 7.96 -9.76
C TYR A 171 -12.71 9.17 -10.68
N ASN A 172 -13.28 8.93 -11.86
CA ASN A 172 -13.58 9.97 -12.84
C ASN A 172 -14.50 11.03 -12.21
N ASP A 173 -14.08 12.28 -12.24
CA ASP A 173 -14.88 13.45 -11.87
C ASP A 173 -15.00 14.42 -13.05
N ASP A 174 -15.54 13.90 -14.16
CA ASP A 174 -15.72 14.60 -15.44
C ASP A 174 -14.43 15.08 -16.13
N THR A 175 -13.27 14.84 -15.52
CA THR A 175 -11.95 15.11 -16.11
C THR A 175 -11.24 13.82 -16.50
N GLU A 176 -10.60 13.80 -17.67
CA GLU A 176 -9.86 12.62 -18.14
C GLU A 176 -8.50 12.54 -17.44
N PHE A 177 -8.14 11.37 -16.90
CA PHE A 177 -6.83 11.17 -16.29
C PHE A 177 -5.72 11.34 -17.35
N PRO A 178 -4.67 12.15 -17.08
CA PRO A 178 -3.73 12.63 -18.11
C PRO A 178 -2.63 11.63 -18.47
N ASP A 179 -2.97 10.35 -18.60
CA ASP A 179 -2.08 9.25 -19.02
C ASP A 179 -2.01 9.06 -20.54
N GLY A 180 -2.40 10.08 -21.32
CA GLY A 180 -2.45 10.00 -22.78
C GLY A 180 -1.09 9.71 -23.41
N THR A 181 -0.01 10.30 -22.88
CA THR A 181 1.36 10.03 -23.33
C THR A 181 1.75 8.59 -23.08
N THR A 182 1.51 8.07 -21.88
CA THR A 182 1.83 6.69 -21.49
C THR A 182 1.01 5.67 -22.31
N TYR A 183 -0.26 5.99 -22.59
CA TYR A 183 -1.08 5.18 -23.49
C TYR A 183 -0.55 5.18 -24.93
N ALA A 184 -0.10 6.33 -25.45
CA ALA A 184 0.51 6.42 -26.77
C ALA A 184 1.83 5.62 -26.85
N GLU A 185 2.67 5.68 -25.81
CA GLU A 185 3.86 4.84 -25.67
C GLU A 185 3.52 3.34 -25.73
N TYR A 186 2.47 2.92 -25.01
CA TYR A 186 1.96 1.55 -25.07
C TYR A 186 1.50 1.14 -26.49
N GLN A 187 0.78 2.01 -27.19
CA GLN A 187 0.33 1.75 -28.56
C GLN A 187 1.50 1.65 -29.56
N GLN A 188 2.55 2.46 -29.37
CA GLN A 188 3.78 2.39 -30.17
C GLN A 188 4.54 1.08 -29.95
N GLN A 189 4.38 0.45 -28.79
CA GLN A 189 4.91 -0.88 -28.46
C GLN A 189 3.91 -2.00 -28.80
N ASP A 190 3.16 -1.83 -29.89
CA ASP A 190 2.18 -2.78 -30.40
C ASP A 190 0.98 -3.09 -29.48
N GLY A 191 0.74 -2.29 -28.45
CA GLY A 191 -0.43 -2.39 -27.59
C GLY A 191 -1.75 -2.31 -28.36
N LYS A 192 -2.64 -3.31 -28.17
CA LYS A 192 -3.91 -3.43 -28.93
C LYS A 192 -5.17 -3.14 -28.11
N LEU A 193 -5.06 -3.10 -26.79
CA LEU A 193 -6.18 -2.77 -25.92
C LEU A 193 -6.63 -1.33 -26.12
N ASN A 194 -7.95 -1.10 -26.13
CA ASN A 194 -8.46 0.27 -25.99
C ASN A 194 -8.04 0.86 -24.63
N LYS A 195 -8.13 2.18 -24.48
CA LYS A 195 -7.65 2.88 -23.29
C LYS A 195 -8.23 2.36 -21.99
N ALA A 196 -9.52 2.04 -21.96
CA ALA A 196 -10.18 1.55 -20.75
C ALA A 196 -9.70 0.13 -20.37
N ASP A 197 -9.56 -0.76 -21.34
CA ASP A 197 -9.00 -2.10 -21.11
C ASP A 197 -7.51 -2.07 -20.76
N TRP A 198 -6.76 -1.16 -21.37
CA TRP A 198 -5.37 -0.92 -21.02
C TRP A 198 -5.21 -0.47 -19.57
N ARG A 199 -6.01 0.50 -19.10
CA ARG A 199 -6.02 0.92 -17.68
C ARG A 199 -6.30 -0.24 -16.73
N ARG A 200 -7.30 -1.08 -17.03
CA ARG A 200 -7.60 -2.30 -16.26
C ARG A 200 -6.42 -3.28 -16.28
N SER A 201 -5.83 -3.50 -17.46
CA SER A 201 -4.69 -4.38 -17.63
C SER A 201 -3.46 -3.90 -16.85
N SER A 202 -3.22 -2.58 -16.77
CA SER A 202 -2.13 -2.00 -15.99
C SER A 202 -2.27 -2.30 -14.50
N VAL A 203 -3.48 -2.19 -13.95
CA VAL A 203 -3.78 -2.58 -12.57
C VAL A 203 -3.59 -4.09 -12.36
N ASN A 204 -4.14 -4.91 -13.25
CA ASN A 204 -4.01 -6.37 -13.17
C ASN A 204 -2.54 -6.81 -13.21
N THR A 205 -1.74 -6.17 -14.07
CA THR A 205 -0.30 -6.45 -14.21
C THR A 205 0.44 -6.14 -12.91
N LEU A 206 0.15 -5.01 -12.26
CA LEU A 206 0.75 -4.69 -10.96
C LEU A 206 0.42 -5.77 -9.93
N ILE A 207 -0.87 -6.11 -9.76
CA ILE A 207 -1.33 -7.09 -8.77
C ILE A 207 -0.71 -8.46 -9.02
N GLN A 208 -0.72 -8.94 -10.27
CA GLN A 208 -0.12 -10.22 -10.65
C GLN A 208 1.38 -10.25 -10.39
N THR A 209 2.09 -9.16 -10.73
CA THR A 209 3.54 -9.06 -10.53
C THR A 209 3.87 -9.10 -9.05
N ILE A 210 3.15 -8.33 -8.23
CA ILE A 210 3.32 -8.32 -6.78
C ILE A 210 3.06 -9.70 -6.18
N TYR A 211 1.94 -10.34 -6.53
CA TYR A 211 1.62 -11.70 -6.09
C TYR A 211 2.77 -12.66 -6.40
N THR A 212 3.22 -12.70 -7.66
CA THR A 212 4.27 -13.61 -8.13
C THR A 212 5.59 -13.36 -7.40
N ARG A 213 5.98 -12.10 -7.25
CA ARG A 213 7.26 -11.71 -6.66
C ARG A 213 7.29 -11.95 -5.15
N ILE A 214 6.21 -11.61 -4.42
CA ILE A 214 6.09 -11.92 -2.98
C ILE A 214 6.11 -13.42 -2.75
N HIS A 215 5.32 -14.20 -3.48
CA HIS A 215 5.25 -15.67 -3.28
C HIS A 215 6.59 -16.34 -3.59
N GLY A 216 7.40 -15.78 -4.49
CA GLY A 216 8.78 -16.21 -4.72
C GLY A 216 9.75 -15.94 -3.55
N ILE A 217 9.44 -15.00 -2.66
CA ILE A 217 10.25 -14.62 -1.49
C ILE A 217 9.72 -15.28 -0.22
N LYS A 218 8.41 -15.21 -0.01
CA LYS A 218 7.67 -15.71 1.15
C LYS A 218 6.39 -16.42 0.65
N PRO A 219 6.44 -17.73 0.37
CA PRO A 219 5.30 -18.48 -0.19
C PRO A 219 4.02 -18.52 0.65
N LYS A 220 4.06 -18.03 1.89
CA LYS A 220 2.94 -17.99 2.83
C LYS A 220 2.33 -16.59 3.00
N VAL A 221 2.86 -15.59 2.28
CA VAL A 221 2.47 -14.16 2.33
C VAL A 221 1.82 -13.75 1.02
#